data_AF-A0A0N4UJL8-F1
#
_entry.id   AF-A0A0N4UJL8-F1
#
_cell.length_a   1.000
_cell.length_b   1.000
_cell.length_c   1.000
_cell.angle_alpha   90.00
_cell.angle_beta   90.00
_cell.angle_gamma   90.00
#
_symmetry.space_group_name_H-M   'P 1'
#
loop_
_entity.id
_entity.type
_entity.pdbx_description
1 polymer ?
#
loop_
_entity_poly.entity_id
_entity_poly.type
_entity_poly.pdbx_seq_one_letter_code
_entity_poly.pdbx_strand_id
1 'polypeptide(L)'
;MCRNWNIASASVMDWIFFLFEQSSDSGHATTQPTPTPYLNEQYHFEIPHSLVGLLVSQRAGVDIIIYAGHYNPKRGQTHQLCVITGEREKINRALNMIRRRFPSKRFKELNLTCVFDTDRMLGYFRSKVDIMHLNPYFTGYRQEIPIQMMAEHRTILRSNELEVLEPCPVFVSSVLDPGHFFLQRMGPCFLKLPEFEQQLKEIYDDVSQRETFIAPVSHGTLCVAPVKGMPGWFRAVVLAYFDEDEHVLISYIDHGGYSRIHYKNIYKLKAGLENFEAVAVECCLPSIEPVDGSMLWSLEAIERIKSLILSKIALARWIGYRNKRCAVDLCISDACNQLIRLESTLISSGLAKLADASTMPVRLFGKLEKSAKKLDDKKEWEDEEEN
;
A
#
# COMPACT_ATOMS: atom_id res chain seq x y z
N MET A 1 -12.77 -30.67 8.79
CA MET A 1 -12.75 -30.74 7.31
C MET A 1 -11.81 -29.65 6.81
N CYS A 2 -10.51 -29.94 6.76
CA CYS A 2 -9.77 -30.37 5.55
C CYS A 2 -9.66 -29.21 4.54
N ARG A 3 -8.48 -28.67 4.17
CA ARG A 3 -7.23 -29.35 3.86
C ARG A 3 -6.01 -28.43 4.00
N ASN A 4 -4.93 -29.00 4.53
CA ASN A 4 -3.54 -28.62 4.31
C ASN A 4 -3.26 -28.27 2.84
N TRP A 5 -2.54 -27.16 2.62
CA TRP A 5 -1.73 -26.97 1.42
C TRP A 5 -0.27 -26.77 1.86
N ASN A 6 0.40 -27.90 2.09
CA ASN A 6 1.84 -28.02 1.94
C ASN A 6 2.10 -28.10 0.44
N ILE A 7 2.66 -27.06 -0.19
CA ILE A 7 3.50 -27.20 -1.39
C ILE A 7 4.64 -26.17 -1.34
N ALA A 8 5.84 -26.74 -1.15
CA ALA A 8 7.17 -26.32 -1.60
C ALA A 8 7.65 -24.89 -1.27
N SER A 9 8.42 -24.85 -0.19
CA SER A 9 9.61 -24.03 -0.07
C SER A 9 10.48 -24.07 -1.34
N ALA A 10 10.47 -22.98 -2.10
CA ALA A 10 11.55 -22.59 -3.00
C ALA A 10 11.56 -21.05 -3.06
N SER A 11 12.12 -20.47 -1.99
CA SER A 11 12.97 -19.29 -2.04
C SER A 11 12.44 -18.08 -2.84
N VAL A 12 11.76 -17.18 -2.11
CA VAL A 12 11.63 -15.75 -2.47
C VAL A 12 13.00 -15.05 -2.59
N MET A 13 14.07 -15.71 -2.13
CA MET A 13 15.46 -15.28 -2.28
C MET A 13 16.03 -15.51 -3.69
N ASP A 14 15.46 -16.40 -4.51
CA ASP A 14 15.95 -16.68 -5.88
C ASP A 14 15.37 -15.74 -6.95
N TRP A 15 14.36 -14.92 -6.58
CA TRP A 15 13.68 -14.01 -7.52
C TRP A 15 14.31 -12.62 -7.61
N ILE A 16 15.22 -12.26 -6.70
CA ILE A 16 16.00 -11.02 -6.74
C ILE A 16 17.41 -11.25 -7.32
N PHE A 17 17.92 -12.49 -7.27
CA PHE A 17 19.26 -12.84 -7.82
C PHE A 17 19.29 -13.00 -9.35
N PHE A 18 18.18 -13.33 -10.01
CA PHE A 18 18.16 -13.50 -11.48
C PHE A 18 18.02 -12.19 -12.27
N LEU A 19 17.82 -11.06 -11.59
CA LEU A 19 17.76 -9.73 -12.22
C LEU A 19 19.12 -9.03 -12.34
N PHE A 20 20.23 -9.61 -11.83
CA PHE A 20 21.49 -8.86 -11.70
C PHE A 20 22.83 -9.55 -12.05
N GLU A 21 22.86 -10.77 -12.58
CA GLU A 21 24.14 -11.44 -12.89
C GLU A 21 24.42 -11.70 -14.39
N GLN A 22 25.56 -11.14 -14.82
CA GLN A 22 26.43 -11.48 -15.96
C GLN A 22 26.14 -10.87 -17.34
N SER A 23 26.83 -9.76 -17.65
CA SER A 23 28.07 -9.89 -18.45
C SER A 23 28.87 -8.58 -18.44
N SER A 24 29.98 -8.58 -17.70
CA SER A 24 31.17 -7.82 -18.07
C SER A 24 31.73 -8.45 -19.36
N ASP A 25 31.94 -7.70 -20.43
CA ASP A 25 33.30 -7.42 -20.92
C ASP A 25 33.38 -6.52 -22.17
N SER A 26 34.33 -5.58 -22.10
CA SER A 26 35.15 -5.01 -23.18
C SER A 26 34.55 -4.21 -24.36
N GLY A 27 35.02 -2.95 -24.49
CA GLY A 27 35.65 -2.52 -25.75
C GLY A 27 35.09 -1.30 -26.51
N HIS A 28 35.75 -0.14 -26.28
CA HIS A 28 36.04 0.95 -27.23
C HIS A 28 34.99 2.03 -27.62
N ALA A 29 35.50 3.28 -27.54
CA ALA A 29 34.95 4.61 -27.87
C ALA A 29 34.07 4.67 -29.15
N THR A 30 33.10 5.58 -29.33
CA THR A 30 33.24 7.05 -29.40
C THR A 30 31.85 7.73 -29.52
N THR A 31 31.71 8.94 -28.93
CA THR A 31 30.72 10.04 -29.19
C THR A 31 29.20 9.86 -28.95
N GLN A 32 28.62 10.73 -28.10
CA GLN A 32 27.21 10.82 -27.68
C GLN A 32 26.23 11.23 -28.80
N PRO A 33 24.95 10.81 -28.71
CA PRO A 33 23.93 11.66 -28.07
C PRO A 33 23.10 10.90 -27.01
N THR A 34 22.73 11.59 -25.93
CA THR A 34 21.84 11.12 -24.84
C THR A 34 20.51 10.53 -25.34
N PRO A 35 20.08 9.35 -24.85
CA PRO A 35 18.67 8.99 -24.79
C PRO A 35 18.19 8.83 -23.34
N THR A 36 17.04 9.46 -23.08
CA THR A 36 16.13 9.39 -21.93
C THR A 36 16.10 8.08 -21.13
N PRO A 37 15.98 8.12 -19.78
CA PRO A 37 15.80 6.91 -18.98
C PRO A 37 14.40 6.37 -19.23
N TYR A 38 14.30 5.23 -19.92
CA TYR A 38 13.02 4.57 -20.17
C TYR A 38 12.47 4.03 -18.84
N LEU A 39 11.35 4.61 -18.41
CA LEU A 39 10.53 4.10 -17.30
C LEU A 39 10.01 2.73 -17.72
N ASN A 40 10.35 1.66 -17.01
CA ASN A 40 9.75 0.34 -17.26
C ASN A 40 8.24 0.44 -16.97
N GLU A 41 7.42 0.22 -17.99
CA GLU A 41 5.97 0.23 -17.85
C GLU A 41 5.49 -1.13 -17.32
N GLN A 42 4.30 -1.17 -16.74
CA GLN A 42 3.66 -2.40 -16.29
C GLN A 42 2.30 -2.55 -16.97
N TYR A 43 2.01 -3.76 -17.45
CA TYR A 43 0.72 -4.10 -18.05
C TYR A 43 0.12 -5.29 -17.32
N HIS A 44 -1.03 -5.06 -16.70
CA HIS A 44 -1.67 -6.02 -15.82
C HIS A 44 -2.91 -6.61 -16.51
N PHE A 45 -3.06 -7.93 -16.53
CA PHE A 45 -4.24 -8.60 -17.08
C PHE A 45 -4.60 -9.87 -16.30
N GLU A 46 -5.84 -10.31 -16.41
CA GLU A 46 -6.33 -11.51 -15.74
C GLU A 46 -6.05 -12.75 -16.59
N ILE A 47 -5.49 -13.79 -15.97
CA ILE A 47 -5.24 -15.09 -16.60
C ILE A 47 -5.98 -16.21 -15.86
N PRO A 48 -6.77 -17.05 -16.55
CA PRO A 48 -7.37 -18.24 -15.94
C PRO A 48 -6.33 -19.21 -15.38
N HIS A 49 -6.60 -19.85 -14.24
CA HIS A 49 -5.70 -20.83 -13.61
C HIS A 49 -5.24 -21.93 -14.58
N SER A 50 -6.12 -22.35 -15.49
CA SER A 50 -5.86 -23.37 -16.52
C SER A 50 -4.78 -22.96 -17.54
N LEU A 51 -4.47 -21.67 -17.66
CA LEU A 51 -3.54 -21.12 -18.65
C LEU A 51 -2.21 -20.61 -18.05
N VAL A 52 -2.11 -20.53 -16.72
CA VAL A 52 -0.93 -20.03 -15.99
C VAL A 52 0.33 -20.80 -16.38
N GLY A 53 0.28 -22.13 -16.31
CA GLY A 53 1.40 -22.99 -16.70
C GLY A 53 1.70 -23.01 -18.21
N LEU A 54 0.77 -22.51 -19.04
CA LEU A 54 0.96 -22.38 -20.48
C LEU A 54 1.59 -21.04 -20.85
N LEU A 55 1.64 -20.08 -19.94
CA LEU A 55 2.26 -18.78 -20.17
C LEU A 55 3.78 -18.85 -19.91
N VAL A 56 4.47 -19.68 -20.67
CA VAL A 56 5.95 -19.76 -20.65
C VAL A 56 6.50 -18.63 -21.53
N SER A 57 7.31 -17.75 -20.95
CA SER A 57 7.92 -16.63 -21.67
C SER A 57 8.90 -17.15 -22.74
N GLN A 58 8.54 -16.98 -24.00
CA GLN A 58 9.52 -17.04 -25.08
C GLN A 58 10.03 -15.62 -25.32
N ARG A 59 11.30 -15.38 -24.96
CA ARG A 59 12.17 -14.21 -25.22
C ARG A 59 11.54 -13.02 -25.98
N ALA A 60 10.58 -12.33 -25.37
CA ALA A 60 10.05 -11.06 -25.88
C ALA A 60 10.77 -9.83 -25.29
N GLY A 61 11.79 -10.06 -24.44
CA GLY A 61 12.51 -9.00 -23.74
C GLY A 61 11.67 -8.29 -22.66
N VAL A 62 10.65 -8.96 -22.13
CA VAL A 62 9.82 -8.48 -21.02
C VAL A 62 9.83 -9.49 -19.89
N ASP A 63 9.59 -9.01 -18.68
CA ASP A 63 9.38 -9.87 -17.52
C ASP A 63 7.88 -10.10 -17.34
N ILE A 64 7.50 -11.34 -17.09
CA ILE A 64 6.10 -11.72 -16.85
C ILE A 64 6.00 -12.33 -15.47
N ILE A 65 5.17 -11.73 -14.62
CA ILE A 65 4.91 -12.15 -13.24
C ILE A 65 3.47 -12.59 -13.14
N ILE A 66 3.22 -13.77 -12.55
CA ILE A 66 1.87 -14.23 -12.25
C ILE A 66 1.74 -14.27 -10.72
N TYR A 67 0.89 -13.40 -10.18
CA TYR A 67 0.62 -13.36 -8.76
C TYR A 67 -0.26 -14.54 -8.37
N ALA A 68 0.13 -15.24 -7.31
CA ALA A 68 -0.62 -16.38 -6.78
C ALA A 68 -2.03 -15.99 -6.30
N GLY A 69 -2.25 -14.70 -6.01
CA GLY A 69 -3.52 -14.12 -5.60
C GLY A 69 -4.17 -13.25 -6.67
N HIS A 70 -5.49 -13.17 -6.61
CA HIS A 70 -6.28 -12.20 -7.37
C HIS A 70 -6.88 -11.20 -6.40
N TYR A 71 -6.93 -9.94 -6.80
CA TYR A 71 -7.49 -8.89 -5.97
C TYR A 71 -8.97 -9.24 -5.64
N ASN A 72 -9.84 -9.46 -6.62
CA ASN A 72 -11.23 -9.89 -6.37
C ASN A 72 -11.29 -11.36 -5.88
N PRO A 73 -11.78 -11.67 -4.66
CA PRO A 73 -11.80 -13.04 -4.10
C PRO A 73 -12.67 -14.02 -4.91
N LYS A 74 -13.76 -13.55 -5.52
CA LYS A 74 -14.62 -14.39 -6.38
C LYS A 74 -13.90 -14.75 -7.68
N ARG A 75 -13.13 -13.81 -8.24
CA ARG A 75 -12.30 -14.06 -9.43
C ARG A 75 -11.06 -14.89 -9.10
N GLY A 76 -10.50 -14.76 -7.91
CA GLY A 76 -9.34 -15.56 -7.44
C GLY A 76 -9.58 -17.06 -7.35
N GLN A 77 -10.82 -17.52 -7.42
CA GLN A 77 -11.13 -18.95 -7.56
C GLN A 77 -10.87 -19.48 -8.97
N THR A 78 -10.79 -18.59 -9.96
CA THR A 78 -10.75 -18.94 -11.40
C THR A 78 -9.58 -18.29 -12.15
N HIS A 79 -9.09 -17.15 -11.69
CA HIS A 79 -8.09 -16.31 -12.37
C HIS A 79 -6.98 -15.87 -11.40
N GLN A 80 -5.79 -15.66 -11.95
CA GLN A 80 -4.66 -14.99 -11.33
C GLN A 80 -4.36 -13.67 -12.04
N LEU A 81 -3.67 -12.76 -11.33
CA LEU A 81 -3.20 -11.52 -11.94
C LEU A 81 -1.85 -11.76 -12.63
N CYS A 82 -1.77 -11.45 -13.91
CA CYS A 82 -0.54 -11.50 -14.70
C CYS A 82 -0.07 -10.07 -14.99
N VAL A 83 1.24 -9.83 -14.83
CA VAL A 83 1.85 -8.52 -15.02
C VAL A 83 3.04 -8.66 -15.95
N ILE A 84 3.03 -7.90 -17.03
CA ILE A 84 4.14 -7.80 -17.98
C ILE A 84 4.86 -6.49 -17.72
N THR A 85 6.18 -6.53 -17.53
CA THR A 85 6.99 -5.34 -17.32
C THR A 85 8.08 -5.19 -18.37
N GLY A 86 8.32 -3.96 -18.81
CA GLY A 86 9.35 -3.64 -19.80
C GLY A 86 9.04 -2.36 -20.58
N GLU A 87 9.80 -2.10 -21.63
CA GLU A 87 9.49 -1.00 -22.56
C GLU A 87 8.12 -1.23 -23.23
N ARG A 88 7.33 -0.16 -23.44
CA ARG A 88 6.02 -0.23 -24.10
C ARG A 88 6.01 -1.08 -25.37
N GLU A 89 7.03 -0.93 -26.21
CA GLU A 89 7.17 -1.69 -27.46
C GLU A 89 7.39 -3.19 -27.22
N LYS A 90 8.15 -3.54 -26.19
CA LYS A 90 8.40 -4.93 -25.78
C LYS A 90 7.15 -5.54 -25.14
N ILE A 91 6.44 -4.79 -24.31
CA ILE A 91 5.13 -5.18 -23.75
C ILE A 91 4.12 -5.45 -24.86
N ASN A 92 3.99 -4.53 -25.83
CA ASN A 92 3.10 -4.71 -26.96
C ASN A 92 3.44 -5.95 -27.79
N ARG A 93 4.75 -6.22 -28.00
CA ARG A 93 5.21 -7.45 -28.66
C ARG A 93 4.83 -8.69 -27.87
N ALA A 94 5.05 -8.71 -26.55
CA ALA A 94 4.69 -9.83 -25.69
C ALA A 94 3.17 -10.09 -25.69
N LEU A 95 2.35 -9.04 -25.56
CA LEU A 95 0.89 -9.16 -25.66
C LEU A 95 0.46 -9.75 -27.01
N ASN A 96 1.09 -9.33 -28.11
CA ASN A 96 0.81 -9.91 -29.43
C ASN A 96 1.21 -11.38 -29.55
N MET A 97 2.32 -11.78 -28.92
CA MET A 97 2.71 -13.20 -28.84
C MET A 97 1.69 -14.01 -28.04
N ILE A 98 1.20 -13.48 -26.92
CA ILE A 98 0.14 -14.12 -26.12
C ILE A 98 -1.15 -14.24 -26.94
N ARG A 99 -1.58 -13.20 -27.67
CA ARG A 99 -2.76 -13.25 -28.56
C ARG A 99 -2.64 -14.30 -29.65
N ARG A 100 -1.43 -14.48 -30.22
CA ARG A 100 -1.18 -15.51 -31.25
C ARG A 100 -1.22 -16.92 -30.67
N ARG A 101 -0.66 -17.11 -29.48
CA ARG A 101 -0.64 -18.42 -28.78
C ARG A 101 -2.01 -18.81 -28.25
N PHE A 102 -2.78 -17.84 -27.78
CA PHE A 102 -4.12 -18.02 -27.23
C PHE A 102 -5.14 -17.15 -28.00
N PRO A 103 -5.56 -17.58 -29.21
CA PRO A 103 -6.54 -16.85 -29.99
C PRO A 103 -7.87 -16.71 -29.23
N SER A 104 -8.43 -15.50 -29.19
CA SER A 104 -9.67 -15.18 -28.45
C SER A 104 -10.89 -16.02 -28.85
N LYS A 105 -10.91 -16.54 -30.08
CA LYS A 105 -11.96 -17.47 -30.56
C LYS A 105 -11.94 -18.82 -29.81
N ARG A 106 -10.76 -19.29 -29.43
CA ARG A 106 -10.53 -20.58 -28.77
C ARG A 106 -10.43 -20.44 -27.25
N PHE A 107 -9.86 -19.34 -26.76
CA PHE A 107 -9.65 -19.06 -25.35
C PHE A 107 -10.49 -17.87 -24.90
N LYS A 108 -11.82 -18.04 -24.89
CA LYS A 108 -12.77 -16.95 -24.57
C LYS A 108 -12.62 -16.42 -23.14
N GLU A 109 -12.10 -17.24 -22.24
CA GLU A 109 -11.86 -16.90 -20.84
C GLU A 109 -10.58 -16.07 -20.63
N LEU A 110 -9.66 -16.07 -21.61
CA LEU A 110 -8.46 -15.24 -21.55
C LEU A 110 -8.74 -13.87 -22.17
N ASN A 111 -8.81 -12.85 -21.32
CA ASN A 111 -8.93 -11.47 -21.78
C ASN A 111 -7.67 -10.67 -21.43
N LEU A 112 -6.90 -10.31 -22.46
CA LEU A 112 -5.70 -9.47 -22.34
C LEU A 112 -6.03 -7.97 -22.27
N THR A 113 -7.24 -7.61 -21.84
CA THR A 113 -7.58 -6.23 -21.54
C THR A 113 -6.80 -5.81 -20.31
N CYS A 114 -6.24 -4.62 -20.32
CA CYS A 114 -5.55 -4.08 -19.17
C CYS A 114 -6.54 -3.98 -18.01
N VAL A 115 -6.27 -4.70 -16.94
CA VAL A 115 -7.07 -4.67 -15.71
C VAL A 115 -6.66 -3.47 -14.86
N PHE A 116 -5.42 -2.99 -15.05
CA PHE A 116 -4.88 -1.80 -14.41
C PHE A 116 -4.41 -0.85 -15.50
N ASP A 117 -5.22 0.12 -15.88
CA ASP A 117 -4.67 1.34 -16.49
C ASP A 117 -3.96 2.11 -15.37
N THR A 118 -2.77 1.62 -14.98
CA THR A 118 -1.96 2.19 -13.90
C THR A 118 -1.71 3.67 -14.14
N ASP A 119 -1.56 4.12 -15.38
CA ASP A 119 -1.34 5.53 -15.67
C ASP A 119 -2.58 6.37 -15.39
N ARG A 120 -3.77 5.91 -15.78
CA ARG A 120 -5.02 6.62 -15.47
C ARG A 120 -5.35 6.59 -13.98
N MET A 121 -5.17 5.45 -13.32
CA MET A 121 -5.42 5.32 -11.88
C MET A 121 -4.40 6.12 -11.07
N LEU A 122 -3.11 6.00 -11.37
CA LEU A 122 -2.09 6.83 -10.73
C LEU A 122 -2.31 8.30 -11.07
N GLY A 123 -2.77 8.65 -12.28
CA GLY A 123 -3.16 10.01 -12.62
C GLY A 123 -4.26 10.54 -11.70
N TYR A 124 -5.30 9.74 -11.45
CA TYR A 124 -6.36 10.05 -10.49
C TYR A 124 -5.81 10.25 -9.08
N PHE A 125 -5.05 9.29 -8.56
CA PHE A 125 -4.50 9.36 -7.21
C PHE A 125 -3.50 10.50 -7.04
N ARG A 126 -2.57 10.70 -7.99
CA ARG A 126 -1.63 11.82 -8.01
C ARG A 126 -2.37 13.16 -7.97
N SER A 127 -3.42 13.32 -8.78
CA SER A 127 -4.21 14.55 -8.80
C SER A 127 -4.87 14.86 -7.45
N LYS A 128 -5.24 13.82 -6.67
CA LYS A 128 -5.77 13.99 -5.32
C LYS A 128 -4.68 14.24 -4.28
N VAL A 129 -3.56 13.52 -4.36
CA VAL A 129 -2.43 13.70 -3.44
C VAL A 129 -1.92 15.12 -3.53
N ASP A 130 -1.79 15.70 -4.72
CA ASP A 130 -1.34 17.09 -4.86
C ASP A 130 -2.29 18.06 -4.12
N ILE A 131 -3.60 17.88 -4.24
CA ILE A 131 -4.59 18.72 -3.53
C ILE A 131 -4.55 18.48 -2.01
N MET A 132 -4.47 17.23 -1.57
CA MET A 132 -4.45 16.86 -0.15
C MET A 132 -3.15 17.27 0.53
N HIS A 133 -2.00 17.01 -0.10
CA HIS A 133 -0.68 17.28 0.48
C HIS A 133 -0.35 18.78 0.50
N LEU A 134 -0.79 19.53 -0.52
CA LEU A 134 -0.68 20.99 -0.54
C LEU A 134 -1.67 21.68 0.42
N ASN A 135 -2.64 20.94 0.96
CA ASN A 135 -3.59 21.49 1.91
C ASN A 135 -2.97 21.50 3.32
N PRO A 136 -2.65 22.69 3.88
CA PRO A 136 -2.04 22.78 5.20
C PRO A 136 -2.98 22.28 6.31
N TYR A 137 -4.29 22.28 6.08
CA TYR A 137 -5.25 21.71 7.03
C TYR A 137 -5.19 20.17 7.05
N PHE A 138 -4.63 19.55 6.01
CA PHE A 138 -4.59 18.09 5.85
C PHE A 138 -3.41 17.42 6.58
N THR A 139 -2.31 18.17 6.78
CA THR A 139 -1.07 17.64 7.38
C THR A 139 -0.44 18.58 8.42
N GLY A 140 -0.93 19.82 8.56
CA GLY A 140 -0.27 20.90 9.30
C GLY A 140 -0.41 20.88 10.83
N TYR A 141 -1.08 19.89 11.41
CA TYR A 141 -1.32 19.81 12.86
C TYR A 141 -0.21 19.10 13.66
N ARG A 142 1.00 19.00 13.10
CA ARG A 142 2.15 18.31 13.73
C ARG A 142 2.53 18.87 15.11
N GLN A 143 2.12 20.10 15.43
CA GLN A 143 2.45 20.76 16.71
C GLN A 143 1.34 20.69 17.77
N GLU A 144 0.10 20.36 17.40
CA GLU A 144 -1.06 20.47 18.31
C GLU A 144 -1.79 19.15 18.58
N ILE A 145 -1.42 18.05 17.91
CA ILE A 145 -1.96 16.73 18.21
C ILE A 145 -0.94 15.99 19.08
N PRO A 146 -1.21 15.75 20.37
CA PRO A 146 -0.38 14.88 21.17
C PRO A 146 -0.24 13.54 20.43
N ILE A 147 1.00 13.06 20.25
CA ILE A 147 1.30 11.76 19.62
C ILE A 147 0.42 10.64 20.21
N GLN A 148 0.02 10.79 21.47
CA GLN A 148 -0.89 9.91 22.21
C GLN A 148 -2.30 9.82 21.60
N MET A 149 -2.86 10.90 21.04
CA MET A 149 -4.21 10.92 20.46
C MET A 149 -4.28 10.26 19.08
N MET A 150 -3.18 10.26 18.33
CA MET A 150 -3.10 9.57 17.03
C MET A 150 -3.08 8.04 17.17
N ALA A 151 -2.92 7.56 18.40
CA ALA A 151 -2.48 6.21 18.71
C ALA A 151 -3.65 5.19 18.83
N GLU A 152 -4.92 5.59 18.71
CA GLU A 152 -6.06 4.69 18.99
C GLU A 152 -6.74 4.08 17.76
N HIS A 153 -6.26 4.39 16.55
CA HIS A 153 -6.90 4.01 15.28
C HIS A 153 -6.75 2.53 14.85
N ARG A 154 -6.25 1.64 15.73
CA ARG A 154 -6.00 0.22 15.40
C ARG A 154 -7.25 -0.59 15.07
N THR A 155 -8.45 -0.05 15.27
CA THR A 155 -9.69 -0.83 15.25
C THR A 155 -10.33 -0.97 13.86
N ILE A 156 -9.98 -0.13 12.87
CA ILE A 156 -10.69 -0.12 11.57
C ILE A 156 -9.96 -0.91 10.48
N LEU A 157 -8.63 -0.90 10.47
CA LEU A 157 -7.86 -1.80 9.61
C LEU A 157 -7.77 -3.14 10.33
N ARG A 158 -8.54 -4.14 9.88
CA ARG A 158 -8.32 -5.53 10.30
C ARG A 158 -6.86 -5.87 10.00
N SER A 159 -6.02 -5.83 11.04
CA SER A 159 -4.57 -6.06 10.99
C SER A 159 -4.19 -7.43 10.42
N ASN A 160 -5.15 -8.33 10.28
CA ASN A 160 -4.93 -9.72 9.89
C ASN A 160 -4.53 -9.87 8.41
N GLU A 161 -4.56 -8.82 7.59
CA GLU A 161 -4.23 -8.93 6.15
C GLU A 161 -2.88 -8.31 5.73
N LEU A 162 -2.15 -7.68 6.65
CA LEU A 162 -0.75 -7.28 6.44
C LEU A 162 0.24 -8.33 6.98
N GLU A 163 -0.24 -9.49 7.43
CA GLU A 163 0.57 -10.68 7.75
C GLU A 163 1.25 -11.31 6.52
N VAL A 164 1.32 -10.57 5.41
CA VAL A 164 2.02 -10.97 4.20
C VAL A 164 3.51 -10.77 4.46
N LEU A 165 4.24 -11.87 4.66
CA LEU A 165 5.71 -11.88 4.74
C LEU A 165 6.36 -11.32 3.46
N GLU A 166 5.63 -11.38 2.35
CA GLU A 166 6.05 -10.90 1.04
C GLU A 166 5.87 -9.38 0.87
N PRO A 167 6.83 -8.68 0.25
CA PRO A 167 6.65 -7.29 -0.17
C PRO A 167 5.45 -7.14 -1.11
N CYS A 168 4.62 -6.12 -0.91
CA CYS A 168 3.49 -5.82 -1.79
C CYS A 168 3.59 -4.42 -2.40
N PRO A 169 3.07 -4.20 -3.62
CA PRO A 169 2.98 -2.87 -4.21
C PRO A 169 2.01 -1.98 -3.43
N VAL A 170 2.48 -0.77 -3.12
CA VAL A 170 1.72 0.26 -2.43
C VAL A 170 1.88 1.60 -3.14
N PHE A 171 0.86 2.44 -3.06
CA PHE A 171 0.97 3.84 -3.46
C PHE A 171 1.17 4.72 -2.22
N VAL A 172 2.14 5.64 -2.24
CA VAL A 172 2.38 6.53 -1.10
C VAL A 172 1.53 7.79 -1.24
N SER A 173 0.48 7.88 -0.42
CA SER A 173 -0.56 8.91 -0.55
C SER A 173 -0.30 10.18 0.27
N SER A 174 0.46 10.09 1.36
CA SER A 174 0.84 11.26 2.17
C SER A 174 2.11 10.97 2.95
N VAL A 175 2.97 11.98 3.13
CA VAL A 175 4.24 11.85 3.85
C VAL A 175 4.39 13.06 4.77
N LEU A 176 4.35 12.85 6.08
CA LEU A 176 4.69 13.90 7.04
C LEU A 176 6.19 13.89 7.30
N ASP A 177 6.74 12.71 7.60
CA ASP A 177 8.17 12.48 7.85
C ASP A 177 8.51 10.99 7.73
N PRO A 178 9.79 10.58 7.82
CA PRO A 178 10.17 9.16 7.75
C PRO A 178 9.55 8.23 8.82
N GLY A 179 9.15 8.78 9.98
CA GLY A 179 8.42 8.08 11.03
C GLY A 179 6.89 8.16 10.91
N HIS A 180 6.37 8.85 9.89
CA HIS A 180 4.94 9.07 9.71
C HIS A 180 4.57 9.37 8.25
N PHE A 181 4.02 8.37 7.57
CA PHE A 181 3.48 8.49 6.22
C PHE A 181 2.31 7.53 6.02
N PHE A 182 1.65 7.60 4.87
CA PHE A 182 0.49 6.80 4.54
C PHE A 182 0.72 6.03 3.24
N LEU A 183 0.35 4.75 3.28
CA LEU A 183 0.38 3.85 2.14
C LEU A 183 -1.04 3.45 1.78
N GLN A 184 -1.38 3.48 0.50
CA GLN A 184 -2.56 2.84 -0.03
C GLN A 184 -2.19 1.47 -0.60
N ARG A 185 -2.81 0.41 -0.05
CA ARG A 185 -2.61 -0.96 -0.55
C ARG A 185 -3.23 -1.07 -1.93
N MET A 186 -2.45 -1.45 -2.94
CA MET A 186 -2.93 -1.57 -4.33
C MET A 186 -3.73 -2.88 -4.54
N GLY A 187 -4.85 -3.00 -3.83
CA GLY A 187 -5.78 -4.13 -3.89
C GLY A 187 -7.11 -3.79 -4.60
N PRO A 188 -8.15 -4.63 -4.44
CA PRO A 188 -9.45 -4.44 -5.09
C PRO A 188 -10.13 -3.14 -4.73
N CYS A 189 -10.08 -2.82 -3.44
CA CYS A 189 -10.75 -1.65 -2.90
C CYS A 189 -10.04 -0.40 -3.40
N PHE A 190 -8.71 -0.41 -3.52
CA PHE A 190 -7.98 0.69 -4.16
C PHE A 190 -8.43 0.93 -5.61
N LEU A 191 -8.64 -0.15 -6.37
CA LEU A 191 -9.11 -0.03 -7.76
C LEU A 191 -10.55 0.48 -7.88
N LYS A 192 -11.38 0.19 -6.89
CA LYS A 192 -12.80 0.60 -6.85
C LYS A 192 -13.02 1.91 -6.13
N LEU A 193 -11.96 2.53 -5.61
CA LEU A 193 -12.08 3.75 -4.82
C LEU A 193 -12.69 4.90 -5.65
N PRO A 194 -12.33 5.12 -6.93
CA PRO A 194 -12.96 6.17 -7.73
C PRO A 194 -14.48 6.01 -7.88
N GLU A 195 -14.95 4.78 -8.14
CA GLU A 195 -16.39 4.49 -8.22
C GLU A 195 -17.08 4.65 -6.87
N PHE A 196 -16.41 4.25 -5.79
CA PHE A 196 -16.93 4.40 -4.43
C PHE A 196 -17.01 5.87 -4.00
N GLU A 197 -16.02 6.68 -4.32
CA GLU A 197 -16.06 8.13 -4.08
C GLU A 197 -17.15 8.83 -4.88
N GLN A 198 -17.40 8.38 -6.12
CA GLN A 198 -18.52 8.86 -6.92
C GLN A 198 -19.87 8.52 -6.26
N GLN A 199 -20.00 7.31 -5.69
CA GLN A 199 -21.18 6.93 -4.90
C GLN A 199 -21.35 7.81 -3.65
N LEU A 200 -20.27 8.10 -2.92
CA LEU A 200 -20.31 9.05 -1.80
C LEU A 200 -20.75 10.44 -2.27
N LYS A 201 -20.22 10.90 -3.41
CA LYS A 201 -20.59 12.19 -3.98
C LYS A 201 -22.09 12.28 -4.31
N GLU A 202 -22.64 11.28 -4.97
CA GLU A 202 -24.08 11.23 -5.31
C GLU A 202 -24.99 11.26 -4.08
N ILE A 203 -24.59 10.60 -3.00
CA ILE A 203 -25.37 10.55 -1.76
C ILE A 203 -25.27 11.86 -0.98
N TYR A 204 -24.05 12.33 -0.71
CA TYR A 204 -23.84 13.43 0.24
C TYR A 204 -23.87 14.82 -0.42
N ASP A 205 -23.87 14.93 -1.75
CA ASP A 205 -24.18 16.21 -2.38
C ASP A 205 -25.64 16.62 -2.14
N ASP A 206 -26.55 15.66 -2.00
CA ASP A 206 -27.92 15.91 -1.56
C ASP A 206 -27.95 16.23 -0.06
N VAL A 207 -28.21 17.50 0.27
CA VAL A 207 -28.30 18.00 1.65
C VAL A 207 -29.35 17.24 2.46
N SER A 208 -30.43 16.74 1.83
CA SER A 208 -31.49 16.01 2.52
C SER A 208 -31.05 14.63 3.03
N GLN A 209 -29.99 14.06 2.45
CA GLN A 209 -29.44 12.76 2.84
C GLN A 209 -28.47 12.85 4.02
N ARG A 210 -28.05 14.07 4.39
CA ARG A 210 -27.00 14.30 5.38
C ARG A 210 -27.54 14.15 6.80
N GLU A 211 -27.09 13.11 7.49
CA GLU A 211 -27.38 12.89 8.90
C GLU A 211 -26.24 13.43 9.76
N THR A 212 -26.53 14.39 10.63
CA THR A 212 -25.54 15.03 11.51
C THR A 212 -25.29 14.25 12.80
N PHE A 213 -24.16 14.53 13.44
CA PHE A 213 -23.88 14.08 14.81
C PHE A 213 -24.40 15.07 15.86
N ILE A 214 -24.55 14.57 17.09
CA ILE A 214 -24.76 15.39 18.28
C ILE A 214 -23.40 15.47 19.00
N ALA A 215 -23.04 16.64 19.49
CA ALA A 215 -21.81 16.84 20.24
C ALA A 215 -21.91 16.25 21.67
N PRO A 216 -20.81 15.76 22.26
CA PRO A 216 -19.50 15.54 21.63
C PRO A 216 -19.49 14.28 20.76
N VAL A 217 -18.69 14.29 19.68
CA VAL A 217 -18.55 13.12 18.80
C VAL A 217 -17.46 12.20 19.34
N SER A 218 -17.82 10.95 19.64
CA SER A 218 -16.91 9.98 20.27
C SER A 218 -15.72 9.61 19.38
N HIS A 219 -14.57 9.37 20.02
CA HIS A 219 -13.39 8.75 19.39
C HIS A 219 -13.77 7.43 18.68
N GLY A 220 -13.19 7.18 17.51
CA GLY A 220 -13.43 5.98 16.71
C GLY A 220 -14.68 6.04 15.83
N THR A 221 -15.44 7.13 15.87
CA THR A 221 -16.65 7.29 15.05
C THR A 221 -16.28 7.35 13.57
N LEU A 222 -16.78 6.39 12.78
CA LEU A 222 -16.70 6.41 11.31
C LEU A 222 -17.70 7.42 10.74
N CYS A 223 -17.23 8.31 9.89
CA CYS A 223 -17.99 9.42 9.35
C CYS A 223 -17.62 9.70 7.89
N VAL A 224 -18.37 10.61 7.28
CA VAL A 224 -18.09 11.19 5.97
C VAL A 224 -17.77 12.66 6.14
N ALA A 225 -16.66 13.10 5.56
CA ALA A 225 -16.14 14.45 5.70
C ALA A 225 -15.69 15.01 4.33
N PRO A 226 -15.82 16.32 4.10
CA PRO A 226 -15.22 16.97 2.95
C PRO A 226 -13.71 17.15 3.17
N VAL A 227 -12.98 17.40 2.08
CA VAL A 227 -11.61 17.94 2.13
C VAL A 227 -11.67 19.35 1.54
N LYS A 228 -11.19 20.35 2.29
CA LYS A 228 -11.21 21.75 1.84
C LYS A 228 -10.48 21.88 0.50
N GLY A 229 -11.14 22.46 -0.50
CA GLY A 229 -10.59 22.64 -1.85
C GLY A 229 -10.70 21.41 -2.76
N MET A 230 -11.27 20.30 -2.30
CA MET A 230 -11.51 19.10 -3.12
C MET A 230 -13.01 18.86 -3.28
N PRO A 231 -13.52 18.58 -4.49
CA PRO A 231 -14.90 18.17 -4.67
C PRO A 231 -15.10 16.74 -4.15
N GLY A 232 -16.30 16.47 -3.62
CA GLY A 232 -16.71 15.15 -3.17
C GLY A 232 -16.57 14.96 -1.66
N TRP A 233 -16.73 13.71 -1.25
CA TRP A 233 -16.91 13.30 0.13
C TRP A 233 -16.07 12.07 0.41
N PHE A 234 -15.46 12.01 1.59
CA PHE A 234 -14.44 11.02 1.93
C PHE A 234 -14.77 10.37 3.26
N ARG A 235 -14.46 9.08 3.39
CA ARG A 235 -14.59 8.41 4.68
C ARG A 235 -13.47 8.83 5.60
N ALA A 236 -13.82 9.12 6.84
CA ALA A 236 -12.89 9.48 7.88
C ALA A 236 -13.31 8.91 9.23
N VAL A 237 -12.39 8.85 10.16
CA VAL A 237 -12.63 8.45 11.54
C VAL A 237 -12.34 9.61 12.48
N VAL A 238 -13.13 9.78 13.54
CA VAL A 238 -12.87 10.77 14.58
C VAL A 238 -11.76 10.28 15.51
N LEU A 239 -10.71 11.07 15.66
CA LEU A 239 -9.57 10.83 16.56
C LEU A 239 -9.64 11.66 17.85
N ALA A 240 -10.29 12.82 17.82
CA ALA A 240 -10.44 13.70 18.97
C ALA A 240 -11.65 14.60 18.79
N TYR A 241 -12.23 15.04 19.91
CA TYR A 241 -13.18 16.14 19.97
C TYR A 241 -12.56 17.25 20.83
N PHE A 242 -12.65 18.49 20.37
CA PHE A 242 -12.17 19.69 21.06
C PHE A 242 -13.37 20.51 21.49
N ASP A 243 -13.64 20.53 22.79
CA ASP A 243 -14.80 21.21 23.37
C ASP A 243 -14.72 22.74 23.21
N GLU A 244 -13.51 23.30 23.13
CA GLU A 244 -13.32 24.76 23.10
C GLU A 244 -13.89 25.43 21.84
N ASP A 245 -13.85 24.72 20.71
CA ASP A 245 -14.31 25.23 19.41
C ASP A 245 -15.25 24.28 18.67
N GLU A 246 -15.72 23.22 19.34
CA GLU A 246 -16.58 22.18 18.77
C GLU A 246 -16.00 21.52 17.50
N HIS A 247 -14.67 21.43 17.39
CA HIS A 247 -14.02 20.73 16.28
C HIS A 247 -13.71 19.28 16.60
N VAL A 248 -13.60 18.48 15.55
CA VAL A 248 -13.05 17.13 15.61
C VAL A 248 -11.74 17.07 14.84
N LEU A 249 -10.78 16.30 15.36
CA LEU A 249 -9.68 15.77 14.57
C LEU A 249 -10.16 14.51 13.87
N ILE A 250 -10.00 14.44 12.55
CA ILE A 250 -10.34 13.26 11.75
C ILE A 250 -9.12 12.71 11.00
N SER A 251 -9.13 11.41 10.68
CA SER A 251 -8.19 10.76 9.76
C SER A 251 -8.93 10.16 8.57
N TYR A 252 -8.49 10.46 7.34
CA TYR A 252 -9.13 9.91 6.15
C TYR A 252 -8.63 8.49 5.88
N ILE A 253 -9.54 7.51 5.98
CA ILE A 253 -9.17 6.09 6.02
C ILE A 253 -8.86 5.51 4.63
N ASP A 254 -9.23 6.23 3.57
CA ASP A 254 -8.98 5.80 2.19
C ASP A 254 -7.85 6.58 1.52
N HIS A 255 -7.42 7.72 2.07
CA HIS A 255 -6.35 8.56 1.49
C HIS A 255 -5.17 8.79 2.43
N GLY A 256 -5.35 8.55 3.73
CA GLY A 256 -4.41 8.96 4.75
C GLY A 256 -4.52 10.45 5.08
N GLY A 257 -3.66 10.94 5.96
CA GLY A 257 -3.69 12.33 6.45
C GLY A 257 -4.85 12.63 7.39
N TYR A 258 -4.88 13.87 7.87
CA TYR A 258 -5.76 14.30 8.95
C TYR A 258 -6.51 15.57 8.58
N SER A 259 -7.49 16.00 9.37
CA SER A 259 -8.05 17.34 9.26
C SER A 259 -8.70 17.73 10.58
N ARG A 260 -8.64 19.02 10.92
CA ARG A 260 -9.49 19.58 11.98
C ARG A 260 -10.69 20.24 11.32
N ILE A 261 -11.89 19.78 11.68
CA ILE A 261 -13.13 20.23 11.06
C ILE A 261 -14.22 20.38 12.12
N HIS A 262 -15.02 21.43 12.02
CA HIS A 262 -16.16 21.63 12.91
C HIS A 262 -17.12 20.43 12.84
N TYR A 263 -17.60 19.91 13.97
CA TYR A 263 -18.35 18.65 14.02
C TYR A 263 -19.64 18.64 13.16
N LYS A 264 -20.27 19.81 12.96
CA LYS A 264 -21.43 19.98 12.07
C LYS A 264 -21.14 19.77 10.58
N ASN A 265 -19.87 19.68 10.18
CA ASN A 265 -19.46 19.46 8.79
C ASN A 265 -19.03 18.01 8.52
N ILE A 266 -19.18 17.11 9.50
CA ILE A 266 -19.06 15.66 9.30
C ILE A 266 -20.45 15.01 9.41
N TYR A 267 -20.65 13.93 8.67
CA TYR A 267 -21.95 13.26 8.55
C TYR A 267 -21.83 11.77 8.84
N LYS A 268 -22.90 11.15 9.33
CA LYS A 268 -22.96 9.71 9.58
C LYS A 268 -22.81 8.95 8.27
N LEU A 269 -22.02 7.88 8.28
CA LEU A 269 -21.90 6.99 7.13
C LEU A 269 -23.20 6.18 6.96
N LYS A 270 -23.82 6.25 5.77
CA LYS A 270 -24.97 5.41 5.42
C LYS A 270 -24.61 3.93 5.49
N ALA A 271 -25.56 3.13 5.98
CA ALA A 271 -25.41 1.69 6.11
C ALA A 271 -25.03 1.01 4.79
N GLY A 272 -24.15 0.03 4.87
CA GLY A 272 -23.59 -0.70 3.74
C GLY A 272 -22.29 -0.10 3.17
N LEU A 273 -22.02 1.19 3.37
CA LEU A 273 -20.79 1.84 2.87
C LEU A 273 -19.57 1.56 3.78
N GLU A 274 -19.80 1.12 5.01
CA GLU A 274 -18.78 0.62 5.93
C GLU A 274 -18.13 -0.69 5.47
N ASN A 275 -18.80 -1.45 4.58
CA ASN A 275 -18.28 -2.71 4.05
C ASN A 275 -17.13 -2.53 3.06
N PHE A 276 -16.92 -1.31 2.54
CA PHE A 276 -15.77 -1.02 1.72
C PHE A 276 -14.51 -1.00 2.61
N GLU A 277 -13.52 -1.83 2.32
CA GLU A 277 -12.30 -1.89 3.14
C GLU A 277 -11.55 -0.56 3.08
N ALA A 278 -11.07 -0.07 4.23
CA ALA A 278 -10.19 1.08 4.28
C ALA A 278 -8.88 0.78 3.55
N VAL A 279 -8.48 1.62 2.61
CA VAL A 279 -7.32 1.34 1.75
C VAL A 279 -6.03 2.01 2.20
N ALA A 280 -6.11 3.07 3.02
CA ALA A 280 -4.94 3.78 3.51
C ALA A 280 -4.51 3.27 4.89
N VAL A 281 -3.20 3.10 5.06
CA VAL A 281 -2.55 2.60 6.26
C VAL A 281 -1.51 3.61 6.72
N GLU A 282 -1.56 3.96 8.00
CA GLU A 282 -0.57 4.81 8.65
C GLU A 282 0.68 4.00 9.01
N CYS A 283 1.82 4.45 8.50
CA CYS A 283 3.08 3.71 8.49
C CYS A 283 4.26 4.53 9.01
N CYS A 284 5.35 3.82 9.31
CA CYS A 284 6.63 4.38 9.69
C CYS A 284 7.79 3.50 9.18
N LEU A 285 8.96 4.11 8.97
CA LEU A 285 10.23 3.39 8.81
C LEU A 285 10.84 3.16 10.20
N PRO A 286 10.81 1.95 10.74
CA PRO A 286 11.17 1.72 12.13
C PRO A 286 12.67 1.67 12.37
N SER A 287 13.47 1.35 11.36
CA SER A 287 14.91 1.13 11.47
C SER A 287 15.74 2.41 11.56
N ILE A 288 15.09 3.58 11.47
CA ILE A 288 15.77 4.87 11.41
C ILE A 288 15.20 5.89 12.40
N GLU A 289 16.04 6.86 12.74
CA GLU A 289 15.71 8.02 13.58
C GLU A 289 16.45 9.28 13.13
N PRO A 290 16.03 10.49 13.58
CA PRO A 290 16.72 11.73 13.27
C PRO A 290 18.21 11.68 13.64
N VAL A 291 19.06 12.26 12.79
CA VAL A 291 20.52 12.21 12.94
C VAL A 291 20.98 12.82 14.26
N ASP A 292 20.35 13.91 14.66
CA ASP A 292 20.61 14.62 15.92
C ASP A 292 20.08 13.89 17.16
N GLY A 293 19.38 12.76 17.00
CA GLY A 293 18.73 12.03 18.08
C GLY A 293 17.51 12.74 18.68
N SER A 294 17.04 13.82 18.04
CA SER A 294 15.84 14.52 18.48
C SER A 294 14.57 13.73 18.13
N MET A 295 13.43 14.21 18.64
CA MET A 295 12.12 13.64 18.31
C MET A 295 11.60 14.10 16.94
N LEU A 296 12.23 15.10 16.32
CA LEU A 296 11.74 15.75 15.10
C LEU A 296 12.71 15.51 13.95
N TRP A 297 12.19 15.07 12.81
CA TRP A 297 12.97 14.99 11.58
C TRP A 297 13.31 16.38 11.05
N SER A 298 14.55 16.56 10.56
CA SER A 298 14.97 17.79 9.90
C SER A 298 14.11 18.06 8.66
N LEU A 299 13.93 19.33 8.30
CA LEU A 299 13.21 19.73 7.09
C LEU A 299 13.84 19.09 5.84
N GLU A 300 15.17 18.99 5.80
CA GLU A 300 15.89 18.34 4.72
C GLU A 300 15.55 16.86 4.58
N ALA A 301 15.48 16.12 5.69
CA ALA A 301 15.06 14.72 5.70
C ALA A 301 13.61 14.54 5.21
N ILE A 302 12.71 15.45 5.63
CA ILE A 302 11.30 15.46 5.23
C ILE A 302 11.15 15.72 3.74
N GLU A 303 11.79 16.76 3.21
CA GLU A 303 11.72 17.09 1.79
C GLU A 303 12.38 16.01 0.93
N ARG A 304 13.48 15.40 1.42
CA ARG A 304 14.11 14.27 0.74
C ARG A 304 13.15 13.08 0.64
N ILE A 305 12.56 12.63 1.74
CA ILE A 305 11.65 11.47 1.68
C ILE A 305 10.44 11.77 0.80
N LYS A 306 9.84 12.96 0.90
CA LYS A 306 8.75 13.38 0.00
C LYS A 306 9.16 13.26 -1.46
N SER A 307 10.32 13.82 -1.83
CA SER A 307 10.84 13.74 -3.21
C SER A 307 11.07 12.30 -3.68
N LEU A 308 11.42 11.40 -2.76
CA LEU A 308 11.70 10.01 -3.06
C LEU A 308 10.42 9.18 -3.23
N ILE A 309 9.37 9.41 -2.43
CA ILE A 309 8.25 8.46 -2.35
C ILE A 309 6.85 9.06 -2.58
N LEU A 310 6.62 10.34 -2.29
CA LEU A 310 5.28 10.92 -2.37
C LEU A 310 4.73 10.76 -3.80
N SER A 311 3.47 10.33 -3.93
CA SER A 311 2.82 10.15 -5.24
C SER A 311 3.47 9.07 -6.13
N LYS A 312 4.25 8.15 -5.53
CA LYS A 312 4.92 7.03 -6.22
C LYS A 312 4.48 5.67 -5.68
N ILE A 313 4.81 4.64 -6.45
CA ILE A 313 4.68 3.24 -6.04
C ILE A 313 5.96 2.82 -5.32
N ALA A 314 5.80 2.09 -4.22
CA ALA A 314 6.88 1.41 -3.51
C ALA A 314 6.52 -0.06 -3.29
N LEU A 315 7.51 -0.87 -2.95
CA LEU A 315 7.29 -2.20 -2.39
C LEU A 315 7.38 -2.10 -0.88
N ALA A 316 6.29 -2.43 -0.20
CA ALA A 316 6.22 -2.41 1.25
C ALA A 316 6.20 -3.83 1.81
N ARG A 317 7.07 -4.10 2.78
CA ARG A 317 7.01 -5.32 3.59
C ARG A 317 6.67 -4.94 5.01
N TRP A 318 5.63 -5.54 5.56
CA TRP A 318 5.28 -5.35 6.96
C TRP A 318 6.28 -6.05 7.88
N ILE A 319 6.71 -5.36 8.94
CA ILE A 319 7.72 -5.88 9.88
C ILE A 319 7.30 -5.79 11.35
N GLY A 320 6.12 -5.22 11.65
CA GLY A 320 5.58 -5.16 12.99
C GLY A 320 4.85 -3.85 13.25
N TYR A 321 4.88 -3.41 14.51
CA TYR A 321 4.37 -2.11 14.89
C TYR A 321 5.39 -1.33 15.73
N ARG A 322 5.49 -0.02 15.47
CA ARG A 322 6.25 0.94 16.28
C ARG A 322 5.33 2.11 16.60
N ASN A 323 5.21 2.48 17.88
CA ASN A 323 4.33 3.55 18.35
C ASN A 323 2.91 3.47 17.77
N LYS A 324 2.36 2.25 17.73
CA LYS A 324 1.04 1.89 17.19
C LYS A 324 0.83 2.08 15.68
N ARG A 325 1.81 2.62 14.94
CA ARG A 325 1.84 2.65 13.47
C ARG A 325 2.34 1.34 12.88
N CYS A 326 1.92 1.08 11.65
CA CYS A 326 2.40 -0.03 10.85
C CYS A 326 3.89 0.18 10.54
N ALA A 327 4.76 -0.70 11.05
CA ALA A 327 6.17 -0.63 10.78
C ALA A 327 6.47 -1.39 9.48
N VAL A 328 7.08 -0.70 8.52
CA VAL A 328 7.31 -1.26 7.18
C VAL A 328 8.77 -1.07 6.74
N ASP A 329 9.26 -2.04 6.00
CA ASP A 329 10.39 -1.85 5.10
C ASP A 329 9.85 -1.36 3.76
N LEU A 330 10.39 -0.25 3.27
CA LEU A 330 10.07 0.27 1.95
C LEU A 330 11.26 0.13 1.01
N CYS A 331 11.00 -0.43 -0.16
CA CYS A 331 11.92 -0.41 -1.27
C CYS A 331 11.35 0.43 -2.42
N ILE A 332 12.20 1.25 -3.01
CA ILE A 332 11.86 2.16 -4.12
C ILE A 332 12.78 1.92 -5.30
N SER A 333 12.32 2.24 -6.50
CA SER A 333 13.17 2.27 -7.69
C SER A 333 14.01 3.55 -7.70
N ASP A 334 15.31 3.41 -7.89
CA ASP A 334 16.20 4.53 -8.14
C ASP A 334 16.15 4.99 -9.62
N ALA A 335 17.00 5.96 -9.99
CA ALA A 335 17.07 6.47 -11.37
C ALA A 335 17.56 5.44 -12.40
N CYS A 336 18.18 4.35 -11.95
CA CYS A 336 18.66 3.23 -12.74
C CYS A 336 17.71 2.02 -12.66
N ASN A 337 16.48 2.22 -12.17
CA ASN A 337 15.48 1.18 -11.92
C ASN A 337 15.94 0.07 -10.94
N GLN A 338 16.93 0.36 -10.09
CA GLN A 338 17.35 -0.54 -9.01
C GLN A 338 16.45 -0.41 -7.81
N LEU A 339 16.09 -1.56 -7.24
CA LEU A 339 15.33 -1.59 -6.01
C LEU A 339 16.25 -1.30 -4.83
N ILE A 340 16.12 -0.11 -4.25
CA ILE A 340 16.90 0.31 -3.09
C ILE A 340 15.99 0.44 -1.86
N ARG A 341 16.51 0.02 -0.70
CA ARG A 341 15.83 0.25 0.57
C ARG A 341 15.85 1.74 0.89
N LEU A 342 14.68 2.29 1.20
CA LEU A 342 14.51 3.72 1.45
C LEU A 342 15.36 4.21 2.64
N GLU A 343 15.45 3.40 3.68
CA GLU A 343 16.31 3.66 4.85
C GLU A 343 17.78 3.83 4.45
N SER A 344 18.30 2.98 3.56
CA SER A 344 19.69 3.03 3.11
C SER A 344 19.98 4.34 2.39
N THR A 345 19.02 4.83 1.59
CA THR A 345 19.11 6.13 0.90
C THR A 345 19.16 7.29 1.89
N LEU A 346 18.35 7.26 2.95
CA LEU A 346 18.32 8.32 3.96
C LEU A 346 19.59 8.32 4.82
N ILE A 347 20.10 7.14 5.19
CA ILE A 347 21.34 6.99 5.96
C ILE A 347 22.55 7.44 5.12
N SER A 348 22.66 6.99 3.86
CA SER A 348 23.79 7.35 3.00
C SER A 348 23.80 8.84 2.62
N SER A 349 22.64 9.49 2.63
CA SER A 349 22.51 10.94 2.45
C SER A 349 22.81 11.74 3.73
N GLY A 350 23.11 11.08 4.85
CA GLY A 350 23.34 11.76 6.14
C GLY A 350 22.08 12.39 6.74
N LEU A 351 20.89 11.89 6.37
CA LEU A 351 19.59 12.44 6.79
C LEU A 351 18.88 11.58 7.84
N ALA A 352 19.40 10.39 8.11
CA ALA A 352 18.94 9.50 9.15
C ALA A 352 20.11 8.71 9.74
N LYS A 353 19.94 8.20 10.96
CA LYS A 353 20.81 7.17 11.52
C LYS A 353 19.99 5.93 11.87
N LEU A 354 20.66 4.80 12.08
CA LEU A 354 20.00 3.59 12.54
C LEU A 354 19.37 3.83 13.91
N ALA A 355 18.11 3.43 14.05
CA ALA A 355 17.41 3.49 15.33
C ALA A 355 18.02 2.50 16.33
N ASP A 356 17.93 2.81 17.62
CA ASP A 356 18.35 1.88 18.67
C ASP A 356 17.52 0.59 18.60
N ALA A 357 18.17 -0.56 18.79
CA ALA A 357 17.56 -1.88 18.76
C ALA A 357 16.39 -2.01 19.75
N SER A 358 16.45 -1.26 20.86
CA SER A 358 15.36 -1.16 21.85
C SER A 358 14.04 -0.61 21.28
N THR A 359 14.09 0.11 20.14
CA THR A 359 12.94 0.75 19.51
C THR A 359 12.36 -0.03 18.32
N MET A 360 12.93 -1.21 18.03
CA MET A 360 12.54 -2.04 16.90
C MET A 360 11.10 -2.59 17.05
N PRO A 361 10.42 -2.88 15.92
CA PRO A 361 9.02 -3.25 15.95
C PRO A 361 8.74 -4.49 16.78
N VAL A 362 7.67 -4.44 17.57
CA VAL A 362 7.12 -5.64 18.20
C VAL A 362 6.41 -6.44 17.11
N ARG A 363 6.92 -7.64 16.83
CA ARG A 363 6.24 -8.61 15.96
C ARG A 363 5.05 -9.21 16.71
N LEU A 364 3.86 -9.23 16.08
CA LEU A 364 2.66 -9.83 16.67
C LEU A 364 2.74 -11.36 16.83
N PHE A 365 3.73 -12.02 16.19
CA PHE A 365 3.89 -13.47 16.18
C PHE A 365 4.04 -14.12 17.58
N GLY A 366 4.40 -13.36 18.62
CA GLY A 366 4.53 -13.87 19.99
C GLY A 366 3.24 -14.37 20.63
N LYS A 367 2.05 -14.06 20.09
CA LYS A 367 0.77 -14.64 20.56
C LYS A 367 0.40 -15.94 19.84
N LEU A 368 0.84 -16.13 18.59
CA LEU A 368 0.61 -17.36 17.84
C LEU A 368 1.60 -18.44 18.26
N GLU A 369 2.88 -18.11 18.49
CA GLU A 369 3.87 -19.08 18.99
C GLU A 369 3.50 -19.63 20.37
N LYS A 370 3.01 -18.79 21.30
CA LYS A 370 2.56 -19.26 22.62
C LYS A 370 1.30 -20.12 22.56
N SER A 371 0.44 -19.89 21.56
CA SER A 371 -0.78 -20.69 21.34
C SER A 371 -0.47 -22.00 20.62
N ALA A 372 0.52 -22.01 19.72
CA ALA A 372 1.04 -23.21 19.06
C ALA A 372 1.78 -24.11 20.05
N LYS A 373 2.67 -23.55 20.89
CA LYS A 373 3.35 -24.29 21.96
C LYS A 373 2.36 -24.90 22.96
N LYS A 374 1.33 -24.15 23.38
CA LYS A 374 0.24 -24.68 24.22
C LYS A 374 -0.61 -25.75 23.54
N LEU A 375 -0.69 -25.79 22.21
CA LEU A 375 -1.40 -26.85 21.48
C LEU A 375 -0.56 -28.11 21.34
N ASP A 376 0.75 -27.95 21.12
CA ASP A 376 1.71 -29.06 21.06
C ASP A 376 1.90 -29.70 22.45
N ASP A 377 2.08 -28.88 23.50
CA ASP A 377 2.15 -29.34 24.89
C ASP A 377 0.86 -30.08 25.31
N LYS A 378 -0.29 -29.76 24.70
CA LYS A 378 -1.58 -30.41 25.03
C LYS A 378 -1.78 -31.72 24.27
N LYS A 379 -1.19 -31.85 23.07
CA LYS A 379 -1.18 -33.11 22.32
C LYS A 379 -0.26 -34.15 22.93
N GLU A 380 0.90 -33.74 23.45
CA GLU A 380 1.81 -34.68 24.13
C GLU A 380 1.17 -35.33 25.37
N TRP A 381 0.24 -34.65 26.06
CA TRP A 381 -0.46 -35.19 27.22
C TRP A 381 -1.68 -36.06 26.84
N GLU A 382 -2.26 -35.84 25.66
CA GLU A 382 -3.36 -36.68 25.14
C GLU A 382 -2.83 -37.99 24.53
N ASP A 383 -1.60 -38.00 23.98
CA ASP A 383 -0.96 -39.20 23.43
C ASP A 383 -0.29 -40.09 24.52
N GLU A 384 -0.04 -39.56 25.73
CA GLU A 384 0.48 -40.33 26.88
C GLU A 384 -0.60 -40.99 27.75
N GLU A 385 -1.88 -40.59 27.62
CA GLU A 385 -3.02 -41.22 28.34
C GLU A 385 -3.74 -42.32 27.53
N GLU A 386 -3.33 -42.58 26.27
CA GLU A 386 -3.92 -43.62 25.39
C GLU A 386 -3.04 -44.88 25.16
N ASN A 387 -1.97 -45.07 25.95
CA ASN A 387 -1.16 -46.30 26.01
C ASN A 387 -1.15 -46.88 27.44
#